data_AF-B7HJW1-F1
#
_entry.id   AF-B7HJW1-F1
#
_cell.length_a   1.000
_cell.length_b   1.000
_cell.length_c   1.000
_cell.angle_alpha   90.00
_cell.angle_beta   90.00
_cell.angle_gamma   90.00
#
_symmetry.space_group_name_H-M   'P 1'
#
loop_
_entity.id
_entity.type
_entity.pdbx_description
1 polymer ?
#
loop_
_entity_poly.entity_id
_entity_poly.type
_entity_poly.pdbx_seq_one_letter_code
_entity_poly.pdbx_strand_id
1 'polypeptide(L)'
;MWNIREEDMGLFEIENRNRLSPDYIRIFYVGVFAYTSIPMLIMFLGVLLNGDKISLTPFEIFLVRSEVKLYILELIFLIIFMSSKVAFKLQKLQAIVTLFYSFQLATLPFIVMMVEGMFDFPSNNKTLVYIGLIMLGALCTHIVTTIDVFKKAKHGGYKSEGPAVSFFTNAKLYLSIGMTIGVMVLLILIFLNLNYTFSQMAIYVVQTIILYIFAVVSAEFVLLVYCRFKFPSFNITWKQHEKEHQEFIANRKRIREKEQKRNKN
;
A
#
# COMPACT_ATOMS: atom_id res chain seq x y z
N MET A 1 -22.71 9.55 7.29
CA MET A 1 -22.35 8.20 6.78
C MET A 1 -22.53 8.18 5.27
N TRP A 2 -21.57 7.69 4.48
CA TRP A 2 -21.67 7.67 3.01
C TRP A 2 -22.80 6.73 2.57
N ASN A 3 -23.77 7.23 1.78
CA ASN A 3 -24.91 6.45 1.29
C ASN A 3 -24.54 5.66 0.01
N ILE A 4 -23.54 4.78 0.11
CA ILE A 4 -23.09 3.90 -0.99
C ILE A 4 -23.99 2.66 -1.02
N ARG A 5 -24.53 2.31 -2.19
CA ARG A 5 -25.35 1.09 -2.38
C ARG A 5 -24.48 -0.04 -2.93
N GLU A 6 -24.83 -1.27 -2.61
CA GLU A 6 -24.04 -2.44 -3.00
C GLU A 6 -24.04 -2.65 -4.53
N GLU A 7 -25.18 -2.42 -5.18
CA GLU A 7 -25.36 -2.46 -6.64
C GLU A 7 -24.44 -1.48 -7.41
N ASP A 8 -23.96 -0.43 -6.74
CA ASP A 8 -23.06 0.57 -7.32
C ASP A 8 -21.58 0.10 -7.31
N MET A 9 -21.30 -1.09 -6.76
CA MET A 9 -19.94 -1.60 -6.48
C MET A 9 -19.49 -2.78 -7.36
N GLY A 10 -20.23 -3.13 -8.42
CA GLY A 10 -19.96 -4.33 -9.23
C GLY A 10 -18.51 -4.49 -9.73
N LEU A 11 -17.90 -3.42 -10.28
CA LEU A 11 -16.50 -3.43 -10.72
C LEU A 11 -15.53 -3.63 -9.54
N PHE A 12 -15.82 -3.03 -8.39
CA PHE A 12 -14.97 -3.18 -7.20
C PHE A 12 -15.13 -4.58 -6.56
N GLU A 13 -16.29 -5.21 -6.71
CA GLU A 13 -16.49 -6.60 -6.32
C GLU A 13 -15.63 -7.55 -7.18
N ILE A 14 -15.52 -7.29 -8.48
CA ILE A 14 -14.61 -8.03 -9.37
C ILE A 14 -13.16 -7.90 -8.88
N GLU A 15 -12.71 -6.70 -8.52
CA GLU A 15 -11.38 -6.49 -7.95
C GLU A 15 -11.19 -7.22 -6.60
N ASN A 16 -12.22 -7.23 -5.75
CA ASN A 16 -12.27 -8.00 -4.49
C ASN A 16 -12.17 -9.51 -4.72
N ARG A 17 -12.71 -10.05 -5.81
CA ARG A 17 -12.60 -11.48 -6.16
C ARG A 17 -11.28 -11.81 -6.85
N ASN A 18 -10.63 -10.84 -7.47
CA ASN A 18 -9.35 -10.97 -8.14
C ASN A 18 -8.19 -10.53 -7.22
N ARG A 19 -7.57 -9.38 -7.52
CA ARG A 19 -6.32 -8.93 -6.90
C ARG A 19 -6.42 -8.65 -5.40
N LEU A 20 -7.60 -8.24 -4.92
CA LEU A 20 -7.85 -7.92 -3.51
C LEU A 20 -8.41 -9.11 -2.72
N SER A 21 -8.56 -10.27 -3.37
CA SER A 21 -9.08 -11.46 -2.69
C SER A 21 -8.15 -11.92 -1.57
N PRO A 22 -8.68 -12.65 -0.57
CA PRO A 22 -7.88 -13.10 0.57
C PRO A 22 -6.64 -13.91 0.20
N ASP A 23 -6.68 -14.62 -0.94
CA ASP A 23 -5.56 -15.42 -1.41
C ASP A 23 -4.52 -14.61 -2.19
N TYR A 24 -4.95 -13.75 -3.11
CA TYR A 24 -4.04 -12.99 -3.96
C TYR A 24 -3.37 -11.83 -3.22
N ILE A 25 -4.05 -11.21 -2.25
CA ILE A 25 -3.47 -10.11 -1.46
C ILE A 25 -2.26 -10.54 -0.62
N ARG A 26 -2.08 -11.85 -0.39
CA ARG A 26 -0.88 -12.38 0.30
C ARG A 26 0.40 -12.14 -0.50
N ILE A 27 0.32 -12.10 -1.83
CA ILE A 27 1.47 -11.76 -2.68
C ILE A 27 1.95 -10.35 -2.36
N PHE A 28 1.02 -9.42 -2.14
CA PHE A 28 1.34 -8.07 -1.68
C PHE A 28 2.01 -8.10 -0.30
N TYR A 29 1.54 -8.93 0.64
CA TYR A 29 2.16 -9.03 1.97
C TYR A 29 3.60 -9.54 1.91
N VAL A 30 3.85 -10.58 1.12
CA VAL A 30 5.22 -11.10 0.94
C VAL A 30 6.12 -10.05 0.30
N GLY A 31 5.63 -9.33 -0.72
CA GLY A 31 6.38 -8.27 -1.38
C GLY A 31 6.71 -7.10 -0.46
N VAL A 32 5.73 -6.62 0.31
CA VAL A 32 5.93 -5.57 1.32
C VAL A 32 6.93 -6.02 2.37
N PHE A 33 6.74 -7.22 2.95
CA PHE A 33 7.63 -7.72 3.99
C PHE A 33 9.07 -7.86 3.49
N ALA A 34 9.27 -8.38 2.28
CA ALA A 34 10.60 -8.46 1.68
C ALA A 34 11.24 -7.06 1.51
N TYR A 35 10.43 -6.08 1.11
CA TYR A 35 10.86 -4.70 0.92
C TYR A 35 11.21 -3.99 2.24
N THR A 36 10.33 -4.04 3.24
CA THR A 36 10.53 -3.45 4.58
C THR A 36 11.67 -4.14 5.35
N SER A 37 11.94 -5.42 5.05
CA SER A 37 13.06 -6.15 5.64
C SER A 37 14.43 -5.58 5.30
N ILE A 38 14.59 -4.88 4.16
CA ILE A 38 15.88 -4.31 3.74
C ILE A 38 16.40 -3.27 4.76
N PRO A 39 15.68 -2.15 5.02
CA PRO A 39 16.12 -1.19 6.03
C PRO A 39 16.17 -1.80 7.44
N MET A 40 15.30 -2.74 7.77
CA MET A 40 15.33 -3.43 9.07
C MET A 40 16.59 -4.28 9.27
N LEU A 41 17.02 -5.01 8.23
CA LEU A 41 18.25 -5.79 8.24
C LEU A 41 19.47 -4.88 8.38
N ILE A 42 19.50 -3.76 7.67
CA ILE A 42 20.56 -2.75 7.78
C ILE A 42 20.64 -2.22 9.21
N MET A 43 19.51 -1.86 9.84
CA MET A 43 19.50 -1.43 11.25
C MET A 43 20.03 -2.51 12.18
N PHE A 44 19.57 -3.76 12.00
CA PHE A 44 20.01 -4.88 12.83
C PHE A 44 21.52 -5.12 12.71
N LEU A 45 22.06 -5.12 11.48
CA LEU A 45 23.50 -5.26 11.23
C LEU A 45 24.29 -4.08 11.77
N GLY A 46 23.78 -2.85 11.61
CA GLY A 46 24.39 -1.64 12.15
C GLY A 46 24.58 -1.74 13.67
N VAL A 47 23.52 -2.12 14.39
CA VAL A 47 23.58 -2.34 15.84
C VAL A 47 24.51 -3.50 16.21
N LEU A 48 24.45 -4.62 15.49
CA LEU A 48 25.28 -5.79 15.78
C LEU A 48 26.79 -5.52 15.60
N LEU A 49 27.16 -4.78 14.55
CA LEU A 49 28.55 -4.53 14.19
C LEU A 49 29.16 -3.32 14.91
N ASN A 50 28.33 -2.32 15.23
CA ASN A 50 28.80 -1.02 15.71
C ASN A 50 28.02 -0.49 16.93
N GLY A 51 27.32 -1.35 17.67
CA GLY A 51 26.39 -0.94 18.74
C GLY A 51 26.96 0.05 19.76
N ASP A 52 28.21 -0.14 20.19
CA ASP A 52 28.87 0.74 21.16
C ASP A 52 29.26 2.12 20.59
N LYS A 53 29.27 2.27 19.26
CA LYS A 53 29.66 3.48 18.53
C LYS A 53 28.47 4.27 17.99
N ILE A 54 27.27 3.68 17.96
CA ILE A 54 26.06 4.32 17.45
C ILE A 54 25.43 5.17 18.55
N SER A 55 25.64 6.48 18.50
CA SER A 55 24.97 7.44 19.36
C SER A 55 23.68 7.92 18.69
N LEU A 56 22.52 7.52 19.21
CA LEU A 56 21.21 7.96 18.74
C LEU A 56 20.67 9.10 19.62
N THR A 57 20.01 10.05 18.98
CA THR A 57 19.20 11.06 19.65
C THR A 57 17.93 10.44 20.26
N PRO A 58 17.29 11.08 21.25
CA PRO A 58 16.01 10.58 21.81
C PRO A 58 14.91 10.39 20.76
N PHE A 59 14.87 11.23 19.73
CA PHE A 59 13.92 11.12 18.62
C PHE A 59 14.19 9.89 17.76
N GLU A 60 15.45 9.63 17.39
CA GLU A 60 15.84 8.43 16.65
C GLU A 60 15.57 7.15 17.44
N ILE A 61 15.83 7.15 18.75
CA ILE A 61 15.49 6.02 19.63
C ILE A 61 13.98 5.74 19.61
N PHE A 62 13.17 6.79 19.69
CA PHE A 62 11.71 6.66 19.61
C PHE A 62 11.26 6.08 18.27
N LEU A 63 11.81 6.59 17.14
CA LEU A 63 11.49 6.09 15.80
C LEU A 63 11.88 4.62 15.65
N VAL A 64 13.13 4.26 15.94
CA VAL A 64 13.63 2.88 15.80
C VAL A 64 12.80 1.91 16.65
N ARG A 65 12.51 2.27 17.91
CA ARG A 65 11.68 1.41 18.78
C ARG A 65 10.25 1.26 18.26
N SER A 66 9.70 2.30 17.65
CA SER A 66 8.35 2.25 17.07
C SER A 66 8.33 1.36 15.84
N GLU A 67 9.26 1.55 14.90
CA GLU A 67 9.33 0.73 13.68
C GLU A 67 9.66 -0.73 13.96
N VAL A 68 10.54 -1.04 14.93
CA VAL A 68 10.77 -2.45 15.33
C VAL A 68 9.47 -3.12 15.79
N LYS A 69 8.64 -2.43 16.56
CA LYS A 69 7.35 -2.98 17.01
C LYS A 69 6.38 -3.17 15.83
N LEU A 70 6.31 -2.21 14.91
CA LEU A 70 5.47 -2.29 13.73
C LEU A 70 5.93 -3.41 12.78
N TYR A 71 7.23 -3.57 12.60
CA TYR A 71 7.80 -4.65 11.78
C TYR A 71 7.57 -6.05 12.41
N ILE A 72 7.68 -6.20 13.73
CA ILE A 72 7.30 -7.45 14.40
C ILE A 72 5.81 -7.74 14.20
N LEU A 73 4.96 -6.71 14.32
CA LEU A 73 3.53 -6.85 14.07
C LEU A 73 3.24 -7.22 12.60
N GLU A 74 3.97 -6.65 11.65
CA GLU A 74 3.94 -7.00 10.23
C GLU A 74 4.25 -8.49 10.03
N LEU A 75 5.35 -9.00 10.61
CA LEU A 75 5.73 -10.40 10.55
C LEU A 75 4.65 -11.34 11.14
N ILE A 76 4.08 -10.98 12.30
CA ILE A 76 3.00 -11.76 12.92
C ILE A 76 1.81 -11.87 11.97
N PHE A 77 1.39 -10.75 11.37
CA PHE A 77 0.29 -10.76 10.41
C PHE A 77 0.62 -11.56 9.15
N LEU A 78 1.85 -11.48 8.65
CA LEU A 78 2.28 -12.30 7.51
C LEU A 78 2.03 -13.77 7.82
N ILE A 79 2.58 -14.27 8.93
CA ILE A 79 2.46 -15.66 9.36
C ILE A 79 1.00 -16.10 9.50
N ILE A 80 0.16 -15.27 10.14
CA ILE A 80 -1.27 -15.55 10.34
C ILE A 80 -1.99 -15.69 8.98
N PHE A 81 -1.74 -14.75 8.06
CA PHE A 81 -2.46 -14.67 6.79
C PHE A 81 -1.85 -15.53 5.68
N MET A 82 -0.72 -16.19 5.89
CA MET A 82 -0.22 -17.20 4.94
C MET A 82 -1.22 -18.35 4.75
N SER A 83 -2.00 -18.70 5.77
CA SER A 83 -3.06 -19.72 5.66
C SER A 83 -4.31 -19.17 4.98
N SER A 84 -4.64 -19.67 3.79
CA SER A 84 -5.87 -19.30 3.06
C SER A 84 -7.11 -19.44 3.92
N LYS A 85 -7.26 -20.56 4.63
CA LYS A 85 -8.43 -20.82 5.49
C LYS A 85 -8.58 -19.73 6.57
N VAL A 86 -7.48 -19.27 7.15
CA VAL A 86 -7.48 -18.19 8.16
C VAL A 86 -7.81 -16.85 7.49
N ALA A 87 -7.20 -16.56 6.34
CA ALA A 87 -7.47 -15.34 5.57
C ALA A 87 -8.95 -15.19 5.21
N PHE A 88 -9.58 -16.25 4.68
CA PHE A 88 -11.02 -16.25 4.38
C PHE A 88 -11.90 -16.20 5.63
N LYS A 89 -11.44 -16.70 6.77
CA LYS A 89 -12.18 -16.56 8.04
C LYS A 89 -12.09 -15.14 8.61
N LEU A 90 -10.95 -14.47 8.44
CA LEU A 90 -10.63 -13.18 9.05
C LEU A 90 -10.54 -12.03 8.03
N GLN A 91 -11.34 -12.06 6.97
CA GLN A 91 -11.27 -11.11 5.84
C GLN A 91 -11.38 -9.63 6.23
N LYS A 92 -12.20 -9.33 7.24
CA LYS A 92 -12.35 -7.97 7.78
C LYS A 92 -11.04 -7.48 8.42
N LEU A 93 -10.41 -8.32 9.24
CA LEU A 93 -9.11 -8.01 9.83
C LEU A 93 -8.02 -7.94 8.75
N GLN A 94 -8.03 -8.88 7.80
CA GLN A 94 -7.09 -8.89 6.69
C GLN A 94 -7.14 -7.58 5.89
N ALA A 95 -8.32 -7.02 5.65
CA ALA A 95 -8.44 -5.74 4.95
C ALA A 95 -7.81 -4.58 5.73
N ILE A 96 -7.97 -4.55 7.06
CA ILE A 96 -7.31 -3.57 7.92
C ILE A 96 -5.79 -3.77 7.87
N VAL A 97 -5.34 -5.02 7.88
CA VAL A 97 -3.92 -5.37 7.79
C VAL A 97 -3.33 -4.98 6.43
N THR A 98 -4.08 -5.12 5.33
CA THR A 98 -3.65 -4.60 4.01
C THR A 98 -3.40 -3.10 4.05
N LEU A 99 -4.30 -2.35 4.71
CA LEU A 99 -4.10 -0.92 4.89
C LEU A 99 -2.84 -0.64 5.74
N PHE A 100 -2.64 -1.36 6.84
CA PHE A 100 -1.43 -1.26 7.66
C PHE A 100 -0.14 -1.53 6.86
N TYR A 101 -0.09 -2.60 6.07
CA TYR A 101 1.03 -2.94 5.19
C TYR A 101 1.31 -1.84 4.16
N SER A 102 0.26 -1.21 3.61
CA SER A 102 0.42 -0.11 2.68
C SER A 102 1.07 1.12 3.31
N PHE A 103 0.76 1.41 4.57
CA PHE A 103 1.41 2.47 5.33
C PHE A 103 2.87 2.12 5.66
N GLN A 104 3.15 0.92 6.16
CA GLN A 104 4.51 0.47 6.45
C GLN A 104 5.42 0.54 5.22
N LEU A 105 4.95 0.04 4.06
CA LEU A 105 5.69 0.14 2.81
C LEU A 105 6.01 1.59 2.43
N ALA A 106 5.07 2.50 2.64
CA ALA A 106 5.21 3.90 2.24
C ALA A 106 6.12 4.70 3.19
N THR A 107 6.10 4.41 4.49
CA THR A 107 6.72 5.27 5.50
C THR A 107 8.00 4.70 6.09
N LEU A 108 8.11 3.39 6.28
CA LEU A 108 9.26 2.76 6.94
C LEU A 108 10.58 3.11 6.26
N PRO A 109 10.71 3.13 4.91
CA PRO A 109 11.98 3.49 4.26
C PRO A 109 12.49 4.91 4.58
N PHE A 110 11.63 5.82 5.03
CA PHE A 110 12.06 7.16 5.44
C PHE A 110 12.85 7.15 6.75
N ILE A 111 12.79 6.07 7.54
CA ILE A 111 13.65 5.93 8.72
C ILE A 111 15.14 5.98 8.36
N VAL A 112 15.49 5.48 7.17
CA VAL A 112 16.86 5.52 6.62
C VAL A 112 17.39 6.96 6.55
N MET A 113 16.52 7.93 6.27
CA MET A 113 16.88 9.34 6.11
C MET A 113 16.81 10.13 7.42
N MET A 114 16.15 9.57 8.45
CA MET A 114 15.93 10.23 9.74
C MET A 114 16.87 9.73 10.85
N VAL A 115 17.53 8.57 10.65
CA VAL A 115 18.42 7.94 11.63
C VAL A 115 19.85 7.98 11.11
N GLU A 116 20.51 9.12 11.25
CA GLU A 116 21.86 9.35 10.73
C GLU A 116 22.86 8.35 11.33
N GLY A 117 22.76 8.10 12.63
CA GLY A 117 23.66 7.22 13.37
C GLY A 117 23.70 5.77 12.87
N MET A 118 22.75 5.34 12.04
CA MET A 118 22.73 3.99 11.47
C MET A 118 22.95 3.94 9.96
N PHE A 119 22.59 4.99 9.23
CA PHE A 119 22.45 4.92 7.77
C PHE A 119 23.39 5.84 6.99
N ASP A 120 24.22 6.63 7.68
CA ASP A 120 25.15 7.59 7.05
C ASP A 120 24.42 8.55 6.08
N PHE A 121 23.17 8.85 6.40
CA PHE A 121 22.34 9.87 5.74
C PHE A 121 22.40 11.14 6.59
N PRO A 122 22.85 12.28 6.04
CA PRO A 122 22.90 13.53 6.79
C PRO A 122 21.52 13.92 7.32
N SER A 123 21.32 13.91 8.64
CA SER A 123 20.03 14.18 9.26
C SER A 123 20.15 15.34 10.25
N ASN A 124 19.83 16.54 9.74
CA ASN A 124 19.75 17.74 10.55
C ASN A 124 18.30 18.25 10.63
N ASN A 125 18.08 19.31 11.39
CA ASN A 125 16.75 19.91 11.52
C ASN A 125 16.12 20.30 10.17
N LYS A 126 16.92 20.72 9.18
CA LYS A 126 16.40 21.04 7.83
C LYS A 126 15.93 19.77 7.12
N THR A 127 16.70 18.68 7.19
CA THR A 127 16.31 17.37 6.67
C THR A 127 14.96 16.94 7.24
N LEU A 128 14.79 17.01 8.56
CA LEU A 128 13.54 16.64 9.23
C LEU A 128 12.36 17.51 8.79
N VAL A 129 12.57 18.82 8.59
CA VAL A 129 11.52 19.72 8.07
C VAL A 129 11.09 19.30 6.66
N TYR A 130 12.03 19.03 5.75
CA TYR A 130 11.70 18.62 4.39
C TYR A 130 10.98 17.27 4.34
N ILE A 131 11.45 16.28 5.11
CA ILE A 131 10.77 14.97 5.22
C ILE A 131 9.36 15.18 5.80
N GLY A 132 9.22 16.00 6.85
CA GLY A 132 7.93 16.34 7.44
C GLY A 132 6.96 16.97 6.44
N LEU A 133 7.43 17.88 5.58
CA LEU A 133 6.62 18.49 4.52
C LEU A 133 6.20 17.49 3.44
N ILE A 134 7.10 16.59 3.04
CA ILE A 134 6.80 15.51 2.08
C ILE A 134 5.75 14.55 2.65
N MET A 135 5.92 14.14 3.91
CA MET A 135 4.98 13.26 4.62
C MET A 135 3.61 13.92 4.81
N LEU A 136 3.58 15.20 5.19
CA LEU A 136 2.35 15.98 5.31
C LEU A 136 1.64 16.10 3.96
N GLY A 137 2.39 16.36 2.88
CA GLY A 137 1.85 16.40 1.53
C GLY A 137 1.22 15.06 1.12
N ALA A 138 1.90 13.94 1.37
CA ALA A 138 1.37 12.61 1.11
C ALA A 138 0.12 12.30 1.93
N LEU A 139 0.07 12.70 3.20
CA LEU A 139 -1.12 12.58 4.04
C LEU A 139 -2.31 13.36 3.47
N CYS A 140 -2.08 14.61 3.06
CA CYS A 140 -3.10 15.43 2.40
C CYS A 140 -3.60 14.77 1.10
N THR A 141 -2.68 14.27 0.26
CA THR A 141 -3.02 13.51 -0.95
C THR A 141 -3.89 12.29 -0.61
N HIS A 142 -3.51 11.52 0.41
CA HIS A 142 -4.27 10.33 0.81
C HIS A 142 -5.69 10.67 1.27
N ILE A 143 -5.86 11.73 2.07
CA ILE A 143 -7.18 12.19 2.53
C ILE A 143 -8.05 12.60 1.34
N VAL A 144 -7.51 13.42 0.44
CA VAL A 144 -8.20 13.88 -0.76
C VAL A 144 -8.62 12.71 -1.63
N THR A 145 -7.70 11.80 -1.94
CA THR A 145 -7.98 10.62 -2.77
C THR A 145 -8.99 9.70 -2.10
N THR A 146 -8.93 9.52 -0.79
CA THR A 146 -9.92 8.71 -0.05
C THR A 146 -11.31 9.33 -0.15
N ILE A 147 -11.45 10.63 0.08
CA ILE A 147 -12.74 11.33 -0.11
C ILE A 147 -13.23 11.14 -1.55
N ASP A 148 -12.32 11.22 -2.52
CA ASP A 148 -12.66 11.05 -3.93
C ASP A 148 -13.18 9.65 -4.26
N VAL A 149 -12.47 8.61 -3.80
CA VAL A 149 -12.83 7.20 -3.97
C VAL A 149 -14.21 6.92 -3.39
N PHE A 150 -14.53 7.46 -2.20
CA PHE A 150 -15.85 7.31 -1.59
C PHE A 150 -16.95 8.09 -2.32
N LYS A 151 -16.63 9.29 -2.83
CA LYS A 151 -17.57 10.04 -3.69
C LYS A 151 -17.82 9.29 -4.99
N LYS A 152 -16.79 8.70 -5.62
CA LYS A 152 -16.91 7.86 -6.80
C LYS A 152 -17.83 6.67 -6.54
N ALA A 153 -17.63 5.97 -5.42
CA ALA A 153 -18.49 4.87 -5.01
C ALA A 153 -19.95 5.31 -4.80
N LYS A 154 -20.17 6.46 -4.14
CA LYS A 154 -21.52 6.99 -3.90
C LYS A 154 -22.30 7.30 -5.18
N HIS A 155 -21.63 7.75 -6.23
CA HIS A 155 -22.29 8.18 -7.47
C HIS A 155 -22.26 7.10 -8.57
N GLY A 156 -22.05 5.83 -8.22
CA GLY A 156 -22.11 4.73 -9.19
C GLY A 156 -20.86 4.58 -10.05
N GLY A 157 -19.72 5.15 -9.66
CA GLY A 157 -18.47 5.06 -10.42
C GLY A 157 -17.81 3.67 -10.44
N TYR A 158 -18.39 2.67 -9.76
CA TYR A 158 -17.99 1.27 -9.80
C TYR A 158 -19.10 0.34 -10.34
N LYS A 159 -20.14 0.87 -10.99
CA LYS A 159 -21.16 0.03 -11.63
C LYS A 159 -20.56 -0.81 -12.75
N SER A 160 -20.95 -2.08 -12.83
CA SER A 160 -20.57 -2.99 -13.92
C SER A 160 -21.32 -2.69 -15.23
N GLU A 161 -22.51 -2.09 -15.14
CA GLU A 161 -23.39 -1.80 -16.27
C GLU A 161 -23.97 -0.39 -16.19
N GLY A 162 -24.22 0.23 -17.35
CA GLY A 162 -24.72 1.59 -17.48
C GLY A 162 -23.63 2.63 -17.84
N PRO A 163 -24.02 3.89 -18.09
CA PRO A 163 -23.08 4.93 -18.48
C PRO A 163 -22.04 5.15 -17.38
N ALA A 164 -20.76 5.02 -17.74
CA ALA A 164 -19.66 5.30 -16.84
C ALA A 164 -19.76 6.76 -16.37
N VAL A 165 -19.97 6.96 -15.07
CA VAL A 165 -19.97 8.30 -14.50
C VAL A 165 -18.51 8.74 -14.42
N SER A 166 -18.05 9.46 -15.44
CA SER A 166 -16.72 10.07 -15.43
C SER A 166 -16.64 11.04 -14.27
N PHE A 167 -15.82 10.70 -13.27
CA PHE A 167 -15.70 11.48 -12.04
C PHE A 167 -14.44 12.35 -12.03
N PHE A 168 -13.61 12.33 -13.09
CA PHE A 168 -12.50 13.27 -13.23
C PHE A 168 -13.04 14.66 -13.55
N THR A 169 -13.32 15.45 -12.52
CA THR A 169 -13.64 16.87 -12.68
C THR A 169 -12.35 17.66 -12.89
N ASN A 170 -12.43 18.77 -13.64
CA ASN A 170 -11.29 19.66 -13.89
C ASN A 170 -10.57 20.07 -12.58
N ALA A 171 -11.32 20.31 -11.51
CA ALA A 171 -10.76 20.64 -10.19
C ALA A 171 -9.82 19.57 -9.62
N LYS A 172 -10.08 18.27 -9.87
CA LYS A 172 -9.23 17.18 -9.38
C LYS A 172 -7.96 17.01 -10.18
N LEU A 173 -8.05 17.24 -11.50
CA LEU A 173 -6.89 17.30 -12.35
C LEU A 173 -5.96 18.43 -11.90
N TYR A 174 -6.50 19.63 -11.67
CA TYR A 174 -5.72 20.77 -11.16
C TYR A 174 -5.14 20.52 -9.76
N LEU A 175 -5.89 19.89 -8.86
CA LEU A 175 -5.38 19.53 -7.53
C LEU A 175 -4.23 18.52 -7.61
N SER A 176 -4.35 17.52 -8.49
CA SER A 176 -3.30 16.51 -8.70
C SER A 176 -2.05 17.12 -9.35
N ILE A 177 -2.23 18.02 -10.32
CA ILE A 177 -1.13 18.79 -10.93
C ILE A 177 -0.46 19.67 -9.87
N GLY A 178 -1.23 20.40 -9.07
CA GLY A 178 -0.70 21.26 -8.00
C GLY A 178 0.10 20.49 -6.96
N MET A 179 -0.39 19.33 -6.50
CA MET A 179 0.35 18.45 -5.59
C MET A 179 1.65 17.94 -6.23
N THR A 180 1.60 17.53 -7.51
CA THR A 180 2.79 17.07 -8.25
C THR A 180 3.84 18.16 -8.37
N ILE A 181 3.44 19.37 -8.76
CA ILE A 181 4.34 20.53 -8.82
C ILE A 181 4.94 20.82 -7.43
N GLY A 182 4.12 20.79 -6.37
CA GLY A 182 4.58 20.99 -5.00
C GLY A 182 5.67 20.00 -4.58
N VAL A 183 5.49 18.71 -4.88
CA VAL A 183 6.50 17.67 -4.60
C VAL A 183 7.77 17.91 -5.41
N MET A 184 7.66 18.25 -6.69
CA MET A 184 8.83 18.53 -7.54
C MET A 184 9.63 19.73 -7.02
N VAL A 185 8.95 20.80 -6.62
CA VAL A 185 9.60 21.97 -6.01
C VAL A 185 10.30 21.57 -4.71
N LEU A 186 9.66 20.77 -3.85
CA LEU A 186 10.28 20.29 -2.62
C LEU A 186 11.52 19.43 -2.90
N LEU A 187 11.48 18.54 -3.89
CA LEU A 187 12.62 17.71 -4.29
C LEU A 187 13.79 18.56 -4.82
N ILE A 188 13.50 19.61 -5.60
CA ILE A 188 14.52 20.57 -6.05
C ILE A 188 15.12 21.32 -4.86
N LEU A 189 14.29 21.81 -3.94
CA LEU A 189 14.77 22.49 -2.74
C LEU A 189 15.64 21.56 -1.88
N ILE A 190 15.25 20.30 -1.73
CA ILE A 190 16.05 19.29 -1.03
C ILE A 190 17.41 19.12 -1.72
N PHE A 191 17.43 18.96 -3.04
CA PHE A 191 18.68 18.84 -3.80
C PHE A 191 19.62 20.03 -3.61
N LEU A 192 19.07 21.24 -3.54
CA LEU A 192 19.86 22.47 -3.40
C LEU A 192 20.29 22.76 -1.96
N ASN A 193 19.54 22.30 -0.95
CA ASN A 193 19.72 22.69 0.45
C ASN A 193 20.24 21.58 1.36
N LEU A 194 20.02 20.32 0.99
CA LEU A 194 20.58 19.16 1.68
C LEU A 194 21.80 18.72 0.88
N ASN A 195 22.97 18.70 1.53
CA ASN A 195 24.25 18.31 0.93
C ASN A 195 24.31 16.79 0.68
N TYR A 196 23.30 16.23 0.03
CA TYR A 196 23.21 14.83 -0.30
C TYR A 196 24.06 14.51 -1.52
N THR A 197 24.71 13.35 -1.48
CA THR A 197 25.32 12.78 -2.67
C THR A 197 24.24 12.39 -3.69
N PHE A 198 24.63 12.20 -4.94
CA PHE A 198 23.71 11.76 -5.99
C PHE A 198 22.99 10.44 -5.63
N SER A 199 23.70 9.51 -4.99
CA SER A 199 23.13 8.22 -4.56
C SER A 199 22.04 8.39 -3.49
N GLN A 200 22.29 9.25 -2.49
CA GLN A 200 21.33 9.57 -1.43
C GLN A 200 20.11 10.28 -2.00
N MET A 201 20.31 11.22 -2.94
CA MET A 201 19.22 11.88 -3.64
C MET A 201 18.37 10.91 -4.47
N ALA A 202 18.99 9.96 -5.17
CA ALA A 202 18.27 8.94 -5.93
C ALA A 202 17.37 8.08 -5.03
N ILE A 203 17.90 7.65 -3.87
CA ILE A 203 17.11 6.92 -2.86
C ILE A 203 15.95 7.80 -2.39
N TYR A 204 16.20 9.06 -2.03
CA TYR A 204 15.17 9.98 -1.55
C TYR A 204 14.02 10.16 -2.56
N VAL A 205 14.35 10.37 -3.83
CA VAL A 205 13.38 10.55 -4.92
C VAL A 205 12.55 9.28 -5.11
N VAL A 206 13.19 8.11 -5.16
CA VAL A 206 12.50 6.82 -5.29
C VAL A 206 11.53 6.60 -4.13
N GLN A 207 11.95 6.87 -2.90
CA GLN A 207 11.08 6.72 -1.73
C GLN A 207 9.92 7.71 -1.73
N THR A 208 10.14 8.95 -2.19
CA THR A 208 9.08 9.94 -2.35
C THR A 208 8.05 9.50 -3.39
N ILE A 209 8.50 8.90 -4.50
CA ILE A 209 7.59 8.34 -5.52
C ILE A 209 6.75 7.21 -4.92
N ILE A 210 7.38 6.28 -4.20
CA ILE A 210 6.68 5.16 -3.55
C ILE A 210 5.64 5.68 -2.54
N LEU A 211 6.01 6.63 -1.69
CA LEU A 211 5.12 7.27 -0.72
C LEU A 211 3.86 7.84 -1.38
N TYR A 212 4.01 8.60 -2.47
CA TYR A 212 2.88 9.24 -3.14
C TYR A 212 2.04 8.26 -3.96
N ILE A 213 2.65 7.22 -4.56
CA ILE A 213 1.89 6.12 -5.18
C ILE A 213 0.99 5.47 -4.13
N PHE A 214 1.56 5.13 -2.96
CA PHE A 214 0.80 4.45 -1.92
C PHE A 214 -0.17 5.37 -1.17
N ALA A 215 0.06 6.68 -1.13
CA ALA A 215 -0.95 7.65 -0.68
C ALA A 215 -2.23 7.57 -1.55
N VAL A 216 -2.09 7.33 -2.85
CA VAL A 216 -3.22 7.16 -3.78
C VAL A 216 -3.81 5.76 -3.69
N VAL A 217 -2.98 4.71 -3.81
CA VAL A 217 -3.43 3.30 -3.85
C VAL A 217 -4.13 2.89 -2.57
N SER A 218 -3.64 3.32 -1.40
CA SER A 218 -4.24 2.96 -0.11
C SER A 218 -5.68 3.46 0.06
N ALA A 219 -6.13 4.46 -0.70
CA ALA A 219 -7.52 4.89 -0.71
C ALA A 219 -8.48 3.77 -1.17
N GLU A 220 -8.07 2.92 -2.13
CA GLU A 220 -8.83 1.72 -2.50
C GLU A 220 -8.86 0.69 -1.37
N PHE A 221 -7.79 0.58 -0.57
CA PHE A 221 -7.78 -0.31 0.61
C PHE A 221 -8.71 0.20 1.71
N VAL A 222 -8.83 1.51 1.90
CA VAL A 222 -9.84 2.09 2.82
C VAL A 222 -11.25 1.75 2.34
N LEU A 223 -11.51 1.84 1.02
CA LEU A 223 -12.79 1.41 0.45
C LEU A 223 -13.02 -0.10 0.63
N LEU A 224 -12.00 -0.93 0.47
CA LEU A 224 -12.07 -2.37 0.70
C LEU A 224 -12.48 -2.69 2.14
N VAL A 225 -11.87 -2.03 3.12
CA VAL A 225 -12.25 -2.14 4.54
C VAL A 225 -13.73 -1.79 4.68
N TYR A 226 -14.14 -0.63 4.19
CA TYR A 226 -15.55 -0.21 4.25
C TYR A 226 -16.51 -1.26 3.66
N CYS A 227 -16.22 -1.76 2.45
CA CYS A 227 -17.07 -2.72 1.76
C CYS A 227 -17.15 -4.06 2.51
N ARG A 228 -16.04 -4.61 2.99
CA ARG A 228 -16.05 -5.87 3.76
C ARG A 228 -16.79 -5.75 5.09
N PHE A 229 -16.78 -4.58 5.72
CA PHE A 229 -17.54 -4.35 6.94
C PHE A 229 -19.03 -4.13 6.68
N LYS A 230 -19.38 -3.43 5.59
CA LYS A 230 -20.76 -3.04 5.28
C LYS A 230 -21.56 -4.10 4.52
N PHE A 231 -20.94 -4.73 3.53
CA PHE A 231 -21.64 -5.60 2.57
C PHE A 231 -21.20 -7.07 2.76
N PRO A 232 -22.13 -7.98 3.08
CA PRO A 232 -21.81 -9.40 3.23
C PRO A 232 -21.22 -10.05 1.97
N SER A 233 -21.64 -9.65 0.77
CA SER A 233 -21.16 -10.18 -0.51
C SER A 233 -19.65 -10.03 -0.73
N PHE A 234 -19.04 -9.02 -0.11
CA PHE A 234 -17.60 -8.79 -0.16
C PHE A 234 -16.79 -9.81 0.66
N ASN A 235 -17.47 -10.65 1.45
CA ASN A 235 -16.85 -11.72 2.22
C ASN A 235 -17.33 -13.07 1.71
N ILE A 236 -16.42 -13.86 1.13
CA ILE A 236 -16.75 -15.21 0.64
C ILE A 236 -16.19 -16.29 1.57
N THR A 237 -16.86 -17.43 1.68
CA THR A 237 -16.33 -18.51 2.52
C THR A 237 -15.21 -19.27 1.81
N TRP A 238 -14.29 -19.86 2.57
CA TRP A 238 -13.25 -20.74 2.01
C TRP A 238 -13.83 -21.87 1.15
N LYS A 239 -14.93 -22.50 1.61
CA LYS A 239 -15.59 -23.59 0.85
C LYS A 239 -16.14 -23.11 -0.49
N GLN A 240 -16.75 -21.92 -0.51
CA GLN A 240 -17.26 -21.32 -1.73
C GLN A 240 -16.11 -20.99 -2.68
N HIS A 241 -15.05 -20.35 -2.18
CA HIS A 241 -13.88 -20.01 -2.98
C HIS A 241 -13.23 -21.26 -3.60
N GLU A 242 -13.03 -22.31 -2.80
CA GLU A 242 -12.45 -23.58 -3.26
C GLU A 242 -13.31 -24.22 -4.37
N LYS A 243 -14.63 -24.22 -4.22
CA LYS A 243 -15.55 -24.73 -5.24
C LYS A 243 -15.44 -23.93 -6.54
N GLU A 244 -15.50 -22.60 -6.47
CA GLU A 244 -15.37 -21.70 -7.63
C GLU A 244 -14.02 -21.92 -8.33
N HIS A 245 -12.94 -22.10 -7.56
CA HIS A 245 -11.61 -22.35 -8.10
C HIS A 245 -11.49 -23.71 -8.81
N GLN A 246 -12.05 -24.77 -8.22
CA GLN A 246 -12.05 -26.11 -8.81
C GLN A 246 -12.87 -26.14 -10.12
N GLU A 247 -14.04 -25.50 -10.14
CA GLU A 247 -14.86 -25.36 -11.34
C GLU A 247 -14.12 -24.60 -12.44
N PHE A 248 -13.41 -23.51 -12.10
CA PHE A 248 -12.59 -22.76 -13.04
C PHE A 248 -11.47 -23.62 -13.65
N ILE A 249 -10.73 -24.37 -12.82
CA ILE A 249 -9.66 -25.28 -13.30
C ILE A 249 -10.25 -26.35 -14.21
N ALA A 250 -11.35 -26.98 -13.80
CA ALA A 250 -12.01 -28.02 -14.59
C ALA A 250 -12.47 -27.49 -15.95
N ASN A 251 -13.05 -26.29 -15.99
CA ASN A 251 -13.49 -25.67 -17.23
C ASN A 251 -12.31 -25.32 -18.15
N ARG A 252 -11.24 -24.75 -17.59
CA ARG A 252 -10.01 -24.43 -18.35
C ARG A 252 -9.36 -25.67 -18.95
N LYS A 253 -9.39 -26.81 -18.23
CA LYS A 253 -8.92 -28.10 -18.74
C LYS A 253 -9.76 -28.57 -19.94
N ARG A 254 -11.10 -28.50 -19.83
CA ARG A 254 -12.01 -28.86 -20.95
C ARG A 254 -11.79 -28.00 -22.19
N ILE A 255 -11.53 -26.70 -22.03
CA ILE A 255 -11.24 -25.79 -23.15
C ILE A 255 -9.95 -26.21 -23.86
N ARG A 256 -8.86 -26.44 -23.12
CA ARG A 256 -7.59 -26.89 -23.69
C ARG A 256 -7.71 -28.22 -24.42
N GLU A 257 -8.48 -29.16 -23.90
CA GLU A 257 -8.74 -30.44 -24.56
C GLU A 257 -9.51 -30.27 -25.89
N LYS A 258 -10.46 -29.33 -25.94
CA LYS A 258 -11.18 -29.00 -27.19
C LYS A 258 -10.28 -28.34 -28.22
N GLU A 259 -9.41 -27.42 -27.81
CA GLU A 259 -8.43 -26.76 -28.69
C GLU A 259 -7.42 -27.77 -29.26
N GLN A 260 -6.92 -28.69 -28.44
CA GLN A 260 -6.01 -29.75 -28.89
C GLN A 260 -6.67 -30.73 -29.87
N LYS A 261 -7.95 -31.03 -29.70
CA LYS A 261 -8.71 -31.86 -30.66
C LYS A 261 -8.97 -31.12 -31.97
N ARG A 262 -9.21 -29.82 -31.93
CA ARG A 262 -9.38 -28.99 -33.14
C ARG A 262 -8.10 -28.83 -33.94
N ASN A 263 -6.93 -28.74 -33.29
CA ASN A 263 -5.65 -28.58 -33.99
C ASN A 263 -5.06 -29.89 -34.55
N LYS A 264 -5.71 -31.03 -34.29
CA LYS A 264 -5.31 -32.36 -34.81
C LYS A 264 -6.14 -32.81 -36.01
N ASN A 265 -7.20 -32.08 -36.35
CA ASN A 265 -8.04 -32.28 -37.53
C ASN A 265 -7.79 -31.16 -38.54
#